data_AF-A0A0C3NKY7-F1
#
_entry.id   AF-A0A0C3NKY7-F1
#
_cell.length_a   1.000
_cell.length_b   1.000
_cell.length_c   1.000
_cell.angle_alpha   90.00
_cell.angle_beta   90.00
_cell.angle_gamma   90.00
#
_symmetry.space_group_name_H-M   'P 1'
#
loop_
_entity.id
_entity.type
_entity.pdbx_description
1 polymer ?
#
loop_
_entity_poly.entity_id
_entity_poly.type
_entity_poly.pdbx_seq_one_letter_code
_entity_poly.pdbx_strand_id
1 'polypeptide(L)'
;MLFVEEYFSSHAATTLLLPHHQVHGAAAQGDTFQIDLEELEREQGISVPSIGSRPPPAGPRHFGSDDAFRRVFPLSLGLVVHALVDGYALGVSSTADEGSSALSFIVFLAIIVHKAPTALALTTSLLSRSLPVMECKKHLLAFSLATPVSAILSYLLFSLPFMNQRLGPGVPLLFSGGTFLYVATVLQHTAERAPEPSLATGGINKVVRSVILVVGMFFPLVVSQLVGHGH
;
A
#
# COMPACT_ATOMS: atom_id res chain seq x y z
N MET A 1 13.95 21.98 -30.45
CA MET A 1 14.24 22.06 -29.01
C MET A 1 13.04 22.77 -28.37
N LEU A 2 11.91 22.07 -28.31
CA LEU A 2 10.54 22.62 -28.20
C LEU A 2 9.69 21.75 -27.24
N PHE A 3 10.22 21.41 -26.06
CA PHE A 3 9.48 20.62 -25.06
C PHE A 3 9.94 20.91 -23.63
N VAL A 4 10.00 22.19 -23.24
CA VAL A 4 10.33 22.58 -21.85
C VAL A 4 9.41 23.66 -21.26
N GLU A 5 8.55 24.34 -22.03
CA GLU A 5 7.76 25.47 -21.49
C GLU A 5 6.28 25.20 -21.17
N GLU A 6 5.78 23.97 -21.30
CA GLU A 6 4.33 23.72 -21.16
C GLU A 6 3.86 23.28 -19.76
N TYR A 7 4.75 23.22 -18.76
CA TYR A 7 4.42 22.67 -17.43
C TYR A 7 4.30 23.70 -16.30
N PHE A 8 4.43 25.00 -16.58
CA PHE A 8 4.35 26.06 -15.56
C PHE A 8 3.47 27.24 -16.02
N SER A 9 2.15 27.04 -16.11
CA SER A 9 1.16 28.10 -15.82
C SER A 9 -0.26 27.58 -16.01
N SER A 10 -0.95 27.26 -14.91
CA SER A 10 -2.41 27.39 -14.90
C SER A 10 -2.91 27.55 -13.47
N HIS A 11 -2.68 28.74 -12.91
CA HIS A 11 -3.55 29.28 -11.87
C HIS A 11 -3.75 30.78 -12.10
N ALA A 12 -5.04 31.11 -12.24
CA ALA A 12 -5.68 32.39 -11.95
C ALA A 12 -5.52 33.55 -12.96
N ALA A 13 -6.68 33.93 -13.49
CA ALA A 13 -7.32 35.23 -13.30
C ALA A 13 -7.62 36.04 -14.57
N THR A 14 -8.79 36.70 -14.48
CA THR A 14 -9.18 37.95 -15.15
C THR A 14 -9.95 37.73 -16.47
N THR A 15 -11.29 37.68 -16.50
CA THR A 15 -12.31 38.70 -16.15
C THR A 15 -12.33 39.90 -17.11
N LEU A 16 -13.54 40.19 -17.63
CA LEU A 16 -14.01 41.31 -18.49
C LEU A 16 -13.92 41.03 -20.00
N LEU A 17 -14.94 41.28 -20.84
CA LEU A 17 -16.12 42.15 -20.75
C LEU A 17 -17.07 41.87 -21.94
N LEU A 18 -18.39 41.67 -21.73
CA LEU A 18 -19.47 42.41 -22.42
C LEU A 18 -20.86 42.08 -21.80
N PRO A 19 -21.83 43.02 -21.79
CA PRO A 19 -22.99 42.97 -20.91
C PRO A 19 -24.30 42.50 -21.59
N HIS A 20 -25.37 42.52 -20.78
CA HIS A 20 -26.79 42.69 -21.11
C HIS A 20 -27.69 41.44 -20.94
N HIS A 21 -28.37 41.31 -19.79
CA HIS A 21 -29.80 41.64 -19.63
C HIS A 21 -30.32 41.16 -18.24
N GLN A 22 -30.93 42.07 -17.48
CA GLN A 22 -31.57 41.79 -16.18
C GLN A 22 -33.03 41.36 -16.36
N VAL A 23 -33.51 40.42 -15.52
CA VAL A 23 -34.89 40.42 -14.99
C VAL A 23 -34.90 39.95 -13.52
N HIS A 24 -35.79 40.58 -12.75
CA HIS A 24 -36.03 40.62 -11.30
C HIS A 24 -36.35 39.32 -10.54
N GLY A 25 -36.14 39.39 -9.21
CA GLY A 25 -36.90 38.66 -8.17
C GLY A 25 -36.02 38.22 -6.99
N ALA A 26 -35.71 39.08 -6.02
CA ALA A 26 -36.47 39.38 -4.78
C ALA A 26 -36.46 38.23 -3.73
N ALA A 27 -36.06 38.61 -2.52
CA ALA A 27 -35.73 37.80 -1.35
C ALA A 27 -36.92 37.10 -0.67
N ALA A 28 -36.66 35.99 0.03
CA ALA A 28 -37.28 35.67 1.32
C ALA A 28 -36.64 34.42 1.96
N GLN A 29 -35.96 34.65 3.09
CA GLN A 29 -35.73 33.67 4.15
C GLN A 29 -37.09 33.27 4.73
N GLY A 30 -37.42 31.98 4.74
CA GLY A 30 -38.67 31.48 5.31
C GLY A 30 -38.50 30.04 5.78
N ASP A 31 -38.24 29.87 7.08
CA ASP A 31 -38.34 28.59 7.77
C ASP A 31 -39.78 28.09 7.62
N THR A 32 -39.97 27.17 6.67
CA THR A 32 -41.26 26.54 6.44
C THR A 32 -41.21 25.17 7.08
N PHE A 33 -41.84 25.05 8.26
CA PHE A 33 -42.09 23.81 8.96
C PHE A 33 -42.98 22.93 8.08
N GLN A 34 -42.37 22.10 7.22
CA GLN A 34 -43.06 21.10 6.42
C GLN A 34 -43.41 19.93 7.33
N ILE A 35 -44.68 19.86 7.72
CA ILE A 35 -45.25 18.69 8.38
C ILE A 35 -45.25 17.57 7.33
N ASP A 36 -44.44 16.54 7.59
CA ASP A 36 -44.19 15.41 6.69
C ASP A 36 -45.47 14.56 6.55
N LEU A 37 -46.23 14.82 5.48
CA LEU A 37 -47.46 14.10 5.16
C LEU A 37 -47.17 12.62 4.78
N GLU A 38 -45.91 12.30 4.49
CA GLU A 38 -45.42 10.95 4.19
C GLU A 38 -45.48 10.00 5.40
N GLU A 39 -45.42 10.53 6.63
CA GLU A 39 -45.52 9.70 7.85
C GLU A 39 -46.97 9.33 8.18
N LEU A 40 -47.94 10.20 7.85
CA LEU A 40 -49.38 9.90 7.98
C LEU A 40 -49.89 8.97 6.85
N GLU A 41 -49.28 9.00 5.68
CA GLU A 41 -49.61 8.09 4.57
C GLU A 41 -49.02 6.69 4.77
N ARG A 42 -47.95 6.55 5.56
CA ARG A 42 -47.41 5.24 5.96
C ARG A 42 -48.29 4.48 6.95
N GLU A 43 -49.15 5.17 7.71
CA GLU A 43 -50.08 4.53 8.65
C GLU A 43 -51.38 4.04 7.98
N GLN A 44 -51.74 4.55 6.80
CA GLN A 44 -52.89 4.07 6.02
C GLN A 44 -52.44 3.24 4.83
N GLY A 45 -52.16 1.95 5.10
CA GLY A 45 -51.68 0.97 4.11
C GLY A 45 -52.60 0.78 2.89
N ILE A 46 -52.46 1.64 1.90
CA ILE A 46 -53.09 1.53 0.58
C ILE A 46 -51.98 1.27 -0.44
N SER A 47 -51.91 0.04 -0.93
CA SER A 47 -50.98 -0.39 -1.97
C SER A 47 -51.40 0.17 -3.34
N VAL A 48 -50.62 1.11 -3.89
CA VAL A 48 -50.76 1.58 -5.29
C VAL A 48 -49.67 0.92 -6.15
N PRO A 49 -50.01 0.31 -7.30
CA PRO A 49 -49.00 -0.25 -8.22
C PRO A 49 -48.31 0.90 -8.97
N SER A 50 -47.04 1.17 -8.65
CA SER A 50 -46.26 2.17 -9.37
C SER A 50 -45.80 1.64 -10.73
N ILE A 51 -46.49 2.10 -11.78
CA ILE A 51 -45.99 2.11 -13.15
C ILE A 51 -44.90 3.19 -13.23
N GLY A 52 -43.69 2.79 -13.64
CA GLY A 52 -42.70 3.70 -14.24
C GLY A 52 -41.79 4.47 -13.29
N SER A 53 -40.88 3.79 -12.58
CA SER A 53 -39.71 4.45 -11.99
C SER A 53 -38.56 4.51 -13.01
N ARG A 54 -38.43 5.65 -13.68
CA ARG A 54 -37.17 6.09 -14.32
C ARG A 54 -36.03 5.94 -13.30
N PRO A 55 -34.90 5.28 -13.63
CA PRO A 55 -33.79 5.17 -12.70
C PRO A 55 -33.27 6.59 -12.38
N PRO A 56 -32.89 6.86 -11.11
CA PRO A 56 -32.33 8.15 -10.73
C PRO A 56 -31.08 8.43 -11.58
N PRO A 57 -30.81 9.71 -11.95
CA PRO A 57 -29.57 10.06 -12.63
C PRO A 57 -28.41 9.61 -11.74
N ALA A 58 -27.56 8.73 -12.29
CA ALA A 58 -26.34 8.33 -11.63
C ALA A 58 -25.54 9.59 -11.30
N GLY A 59 -25.48 9.94 -10.02
CA GLY A 59 -24.57 10.96 -9.54
C GLY A 59 -23.14 10.61 -9.98
N PRO A 60 -22.23 11.60 -10.11
CA PRO A 60 -20.85 11.32 -10.46
C PRO A 60 -20.30 10.30 -9.48
N ARG A 61 -20.06 9.09 -9.97
CA ARG A 61 -19.36 8.06 -9.22
C ARG A 61 -17.95 8.57 -9.00
N HIS A 62 -17.71 9.23 -7.86
CA HIS A 62 -16.38 9.48 -7.32
C HIS A 62 -15.82 8.13 -6.83
N PHE A 63 -15.65 7.21 -7.77
CA PHE A 63 -15.27 5.83 -7.53
C PHE A 63 -13.74 5.73 -7.57
N GLY A 64 -13.16 5.24 -6.48
CA GLY A 64 -12.03 4.32 -6.56
C GLY A 64 -10.64 4.83 -6.18
N SER A 65 -10.33 6.13 -6.24
CA SER A 65 -8.97 6.62 -5.89
C SER A 65 -8.66 6.50 -4.40
N ASP A 66 -9.59 6.96 -3.56
CA ASP A 66 -9.33 7.15 -2.13
C ASP A 66 -9.31 5.81 -1.39
N ASP A 67 -10.17 4.87 -1.80
CA ASP A 67 -10.20 3.51 -1.26
C ASP A 67 -9.05 2.64 -1.75
N ALA A 68 -8.58 2.84 -2.98
CA ALA A 68 -7.38 2.17 -3.48
C ALA A 68 -6.15 2.66 -2.72
N PHE A 69 -6.01 3.98 -2.55
CA PHE A 69 -4.91 4.59 -1.79
C PHE A 69 -4.89 4.12 -0.34
N ARG A 70 -6.03 4.12 0.35
CA ARG A 70 -6.16 3.64 1.74
C ARG A 70 -5.75 2.18 1.94
N ARG A 71 -5.93 1.34 0.92
CA ARG A 71 -5.53 -0.08 0.97
C ARG A 71 -4.04 -0.27 0.63
N VAL A 72 -3.51 0.55 -0.26
CA VAL A 72 -2.12 0.48 -0.74
C VAL A 72 -1.14 1.06 0.26
N PHE A 73 -1.50 2.17 0.89
CA PHE A 73 -0.68 2.86 1.85
C PHE A 73 -0.13 1.95 2.97
N PRO A 74 -0.93 1.15 3.71
CA PRO A 74 -0.41 0.30 4.77
C PRO A 74 0.47 -0.84 4.23
N LEU A 75 0.21 -1.34 3.02
CA LEU A 75 1.02 -2.38 2.39
C LEU A 75 2.41 -1.84 2.01
N SER A 76 2.45 -0.70 1.31
CA SER A 76 3.69 -0.02 0.95
C SER A 76 4.46 0.41 2.20
N LEU A 77 3.79 0.95 3.22
CA LEU A 77 4.40 1.38 4.47
C LEU A 77 5.03 0.20 5.22
N GLY A 78 4.30 -0.91 5.38
CA GLY A 78 4.82 -2.11 6.04
C GLY A 78 6.05 -2.67 5.34
N LEU A 79 6.06 -2.67 4.00
CA LEU A 79 7.21 -3.14 3.21
C LEU A 79 8.39 -2.16 3.26
N VAL A 80 8.15 -0.85 3.33
CA VAL A 80 9.22 0.14 3.55
C VAL A 80 9.85 -0.05 4.93
N VAL A 81 9.04 -0.23 5.99
CA VAL A 81 9.56 -0.50 7.34
C VAL A 81 10.35 -1.80 7.37
N HIS A 82 9.86 -2.86 6.74
CA HIS A 82 10.59 -4.12 6.56
C HIS A 82 11.96 -3.89 5.90
N ALA A 83 12.00 -3.21 4.76
CA ALA A 83 13.23 -2.90 4.04
C ALA A 83 14.22 -2.02 4.82
N LEU A 84 13.72 -1.09 5.65
CA LEU A 84 14.56 -0.30 6.56
C LEU A 84 15.21 -1.20 7.60
N VAL A 85 14.46 -2.11 8.22
CA VAL A 85 14.97 -2.99 9.26
C VAL A 85 15.99 -3.99 8.70
N ASP A 86 15.80 -4.47 7.47
CA ASP A 86 16.81 -5.28 6.77
C ASP A 86 18.11 -4.51 6.54
N GLY A 87 17.99 -3.22 6.17
CA GLY A 87 19.14 -2.33 6.01
C GLY A 87 19.88 -2.14 7.33
N TYR A 88 19.15 -1.91 8.41
CA TYR A 88 19.74 -1.84 9.76
C TYR A 88 20.49 -3.13 10.11
N ALA A 89 19.87 -4.30 9.91
CA ALA A 89 20.50 -5.60 10.17
C ALA A 89 21.81 -5.77 9.39
N LEU A 90 21.81 -5.38 8.11
CA LEU A 90 23.00 -5.42 7.27
C LEU A 90 24.09 -4.47 7.78
N GLY A 91 23.74 -3.22 8.09
CA GLY A 91 24.68 -2.20 8.56
C GLY A 91 25.27 -2.49 9.94
N VAL A 92 24.50 -3.06 10.87
CA VAL A 92 25.05 -3.48 12.17
C VAL A 92 25.96 -4.69 12.02
N SER A 93 25.61 -5.64 11.13
CA SER A 93 26.41 -6.85 10.89
C SER A 93 27.78 -6.55 10.27
N SER A 94 27.92 -5.48 9.49
CA SER A 94 29.19 -5.09 8.89
C SER A 94 30.13 -4.35 9.86
N THR A 95 29.62 -3.86 10.99
CA THR A 95 30.41 -3.25 12.06
C THR A 95 30.79 -4.23 13.18
N ALA A 96 30.34 -5.49 13.09
CA ALA A 96 30.68 -6.53 14.05
C ALA A 96 32.14 -7.00 13.84
N ASP A 97 32.79 -7.45 14.93
CA ASP A 97 34.24 -7.72 14.98
C ASP A 97 34.76 -8.68 13.89
N GLU A 98 36.07 -8.63 13.62
CA GLU A 98 36.85 -9.32 12.57
C GLU A 98 36.56 -10.84 12.38
N GLY A 99 35.95 -11.52 13.36
CA GLY A 99 35.52 -12.92 13.25
C GLY A 99 34.13 -13.14 12.62
N SER A 100 33.40 -12.07 12.29
CA SER A 100 31.98 -12.12 11.91
C SER A 100 31.68 -11.79 10.45
N SER A 101 32.70 -11.70 9.59
CA SER A 101 32.55 -11.49 8.14
C SER A 101 31.66 -12.54 7.47
N ALA A 102 31.65 -13.77 7.98
CA ALA A 102 30.73 -14.81 7.52
C ALA A 102 29.26 -14.48 7.84
N LEU A 103 28.99 -13.89 9.00
CA LEU A 103 27.63 -13.48 9.40
C LEU A 103 27.14 -12.36 8.47
N SER A 104 27.94 -11.32 8.25
CA SER A 104 27.55 -10.20 7.38
C SER A 104 27.28 -10.69 5.94
N PHE A 105 28.09 -11.63 5.44
CA PHE A 105 27.88 -12.26 4.15
C PHE A 105 26.59 -13.08 4.08
N ILE A 106 26.29 -13.89 5.11
CA ILE A 106 25.05 -14.67 5.18
C ILE A 106 23.82 -13.74 5.24
N VAL A 107 23.87 -12.68 6.04
CA VAL A 107 22.77 -11.69 6.16
C VAL A 107 22.57 -10.97 4.83
N PHE A 108 23.65 -10.53 4.19
CA PHE A 108 23.60 -9.92 2.87
C PHE A 108 22.95 -10.83 1.82
N LEU A 109 23.38 -12.09 1.75
CA LEU A 109 22.84 -13.07 0.81
C LEU A 109 21.36 -13.34 1.10
N ALA A 110 21.00 -13.52 2.37
CA ALA A 110 19.61 -13.70 2.77
C ALA A 110 18.73 -12.52 2.30
N ILE A 111 19.20 -11.28 2.48
CA ILE A 111 18.51 -10.06 2.04
C ILE A 111 18.33 -10.04 0.52
N ILE A 112 19.39 -10.29 -0.24
CA ILE A 112 19.29 -10.28 -1.72
C ILE A 112 18.29 -11.32 -2.21
N VAL A 113 18.39 -12.54 -1.69
CA VAL A 113 17.55 -13.67 -2.14
C VAL A 113 16.08 -13.39 -1.89
N HIS A 114 15.71 -12.78 -0.75
CA HIS A 114 14.30 -12.49 -0.45
C HIS A 114 13.82 -11.13 -0.99
N LYS A 115 14.71 -10.21 -1.35
CA LYS A 115 14.35 -8.88 -1.88
C LYS A 115 13.69 -8.94 -3.26
N ALA A 116 14.10 -9.88 -4.11
CA ALA A 116 13.46 -10.11 -5.40
C ALA A 116 12.00 -10.63 -5.24
N PRO A 117 11.75 -11.70 -4.46
CA PRO A 117 10.40 -12.13 -4.10
C PRO A 117 9.51 -11.03 -3.51
N THR A 118 10.03 -10.24 -2.56
CA THR A 118 9.24 -9.17 -1.93
C THR A 118 8.91 -8.03 -2.90
N ALA A 119 9.85 -7.67 -3.78
CA ALA A 119 9.62 -6.65 -4.80
C ALA A 119 8.55 -7.08 -5.82
N LEU A 120 8.59 -8.35 -6.25
CA LEU A 120 7.57 -8.92 -7.13
C LEU A 120 6.20 -8.99 -6.44
N ALA A 121 6.16 -9.40 -5.17
CA ALA A 121 4.92 -9.41 -4.40
C ALA A 121 4.32 -7.99 -4.26
N LEU A 122 5.15 -6.98 -4.02
CA LEU A 122 4.75 -5.58 -3.94
C LEU A 122 4.16 -5.12 -5.28
N THR A 123 4.90 -5.28 -6.37
CA THR A 123 4.46 -4.77 -7.69
C THR A 123 3.18 -5.44 -8.16
N THR A 124 3.06 -6.77 -8.02
CA THR A 124 1.81 -7.48 -8.34
C THR A 124 0.64 -6.97 -7.48
N SER A 125 0.86 -6.73 -6.18
CA SER A 125 -0.20 -6.23 -5.30
C SER A 125 -0.61 -4.79 -5.63
N LEU A 126 0.32 -3.92 -6.04
CA LEU A 126 0.00 -2.56 -6.49
C LEU A 126 -0.73 -2.55 -7.83
N LEU A 127 -0.30 -3.39 -8.78
CA LEU A 127 -0.91 -3.47 -10.11
C LEU A 127 -2.33 -4.05 -10.06
N SER A 128 -2.57 -4.99 -9.14
CA SER A 128 -3.91 -5.59 -8.91
C SER A 128 -4.95 -4.58 -8.42
N ARG A 129 -4.54 -3.39 -7.95
CA ARG A 129 -5.41 -2.36 -7.36
C ARG A 129 -5.62 -1.15 -8.26
N SER A 130 -5.41 -1.33 -9.58
CA SER A 130 -5.61 -0.31 -10.62
C SER A 130 -4.86 1.01 -10.40
N LEU A 131 -3.70 0.99 -9.73
CA LEU A 131 -2.89 2.20 -9.60
C LEU A 131 -2.15 2.50 -10.92
N PRO A 132 -1.95 3.79 -11.23
CA PRO A 132 -1.09 4.17 -12.35
C PRO A 132 0.32 3.64 -12.12
N VAL A 133 0.93 3.10 -13.18
CA VAL A 133 2.27 2.49 -13.14
C VAL A 133 3.33 3.44 -12.57
N MET A 134 3.16 4.75 -12.77
CA MET A 134 4.06 5.76 -12.21
C MET A 134 4.06 5.79 -10.68
N GLU A 135 2.90 5.67 -10.04
CA GLU A 135 2.81 5.61 -8.57
C GLU A 135 3.34 4.26 -8.05
N CYS A 136 3.09 3.17 -8.76
CA CYS A 136 3.68 1.87 -8.45
C CYS A 136 5.22 1.94 -8.45
N LYS A 137 5.82 2.62 -9.43
CA LYS A 137 7.27 2.82 -9.51
C LYS A 137 7.79 3.64 -8.33
N LYS A 138 7.07 4.68 -7.89
CA LYS A 138 7.46 5.48 -6.70
C LYS A 138 7.53 4.61 -5.45
N HIS A 139 6.50 3.79 -5.19
CA HIS A 139 6.50 2.87 -4.04
C HIS A 139 7.63 1.83 -4.13
N LEU A 140 7.87 1.27 -5.31
CA LEU A 140 8.96 0.32 -5.53
C LEU A 140 10.34 0.97 -5.33
N LEU A 141 10.52 2.21 -5.80
CA LEU A 141 11.76 2.96 -5.59
C LEU A 141 11.98 3.26 -4.11
N ALA A 142 10.95 3.71 -3.39
CA ALA A 142 11.03 3.94 -1.95
C ALA A 142 11.40 2.67 -1.19
N PHE A 143 10.76 1.53 -1.53
CA PHE A 143 11.09 0.22 -0.98
C PHE A 143 12.55 -0.19 -1.28
N SER A 144 12.99 -0.03 -2.52
CA SER A 144 14.33 -0.45 -2.93
C SER A 144 15.42 0.38 -2.26
N LEU A 145 15.22 1.70 -2.15
CA LEU A 145 16.15 2.67 -1.54
C LEU A 145 16.18 2.59 0.00
N ALA A 146 15.10 2.13 0.64
CA ALA A 146 15.05 2.01 2.09
C ALA A 146 16.19 1.16 2.67
N THR A 147 16.45 -0.02 2.10
CA THR A 147 17.53 -0.92 2.56
C THR A 147 18.93 -0.29 2.44
N PRO A 148 19.40 0.20 1.27
CA PRO A 148 20.74 0.77 1.16
C PRO A 148 20.89 2.04 1.99
N VAL A 149 19.87 2.91 2.04
CA VAL A 149 19.92 4.12 2.87
C VAL A 149 20.05 3.76 4.35
N SER A 150 19.23 2.82 4.83
CA SER A 150 19.30 2.37 6.23
C SER A 150 20.60 1.62 6.55
N ALA A 151 21.13 0.82 5.62
CA ALA A 151 22.41 0.13 5.80
C ALA A 151 23.59 1.10 5.91
N ILE A 152 23.66 2.09 5.02
CA ILE A 152 24.69 3.14 5.07
C ILE A 152 24.56 3.94 6.35
N LEU A 153 23.34 4.37 6.68
CA LEU A 153 23.09 5.17 7.88
C LEU A 153 23.48 4.41 9.15
N SER A 154 23.11 3.14 9.25
CA SER A 154 23.43 2.30 10.41
C SER A 154 24.93 2.04 10.49
N TYR A 155 25.58 1.71 9.38
CA TYR A 155 27.03 1.54 9.33
C TYR A 155 27.76 2.80 9.82
N LEU A 156 27.39 3.97 9.31
CA LEU A 156 27.99 5.24 9.73
C LEU A 156 27.75 5.49 11.21
N LEU A 157 26.54 5.24 11.71
CA LEU A 157 26.18 5.50 13.11
C LEU A 157 26.94 4.60 14.09
N PHE A 158 27.13 3.32 13.76
CA PHE A 158 27.81 2.33 14.61
C PHE A 158 29.32 2.24 14.36
N SER A 159 29.83 2.84 13.28
CA SER A 159 31.26 3.07 13.08
C SER A 159 31.80 4.18 14.00
N LEU A 160 30.91 5.00 14.59
CA LEU A 160 31.29 6.07 15.50
C LEU A 160 31.60 5.53 16.91
N PRO A 161 32.74 5.92 17.52
CA PRO A 161 33.22 5.34 18.78
C PRO A 161 32.36 5.66 20.02
N PHE A 162 31.40 6.58 19.90
CA PHE A 162 30.47 6.93 20.97
C PHE A 162 29.21 6.06 21.00
N MET A 163 28.94 5.29 19.95
CA MET A 163 27.72 4.49 19.81
C MET A 163 27.94 3.06 20.35
N ASN A 164 28.06 2.92 21.67
CA ASN A 164 28.47 1.66 22.30
C ASN A 164 27.32 0.65 22.51
N GLN A 165 26.07 1.08 22.35
CA GLN A 165 24.88 0.21 22.45
C GLN A 165 24.33 -0.09 21.07
N ARG A 166 24.52 -1.33 20.62
CA ARG A 166 23.95 -1.85 19.36
C ARG A 166 23.11 -3.09 19.64
N LEU A 167 21.94 -3.16 19.01
CA LEU A 167 21.21 -4.42 18.92
C LEU A 167 21.92 -5.28 17.87
N GLY A 168 22.21 -6.53 18.20
CA GLY A 168 22.75 -7.46 17.20
C GLY A 168 21.78 -7.66 16.03
N PRO A 169 22.24 -8.13 14.86
CA PRO A 169 21.43 -8.22 13.64
C PRO A 169 20.21 -9.13 13.77
N GLY A 170 20.22 -10.09 14.71
CA GLY A 170 19.12 -11.07 14.87
C GLY A 170 17.78 -10.47 15.29
N VAL A 171 17.76 -9.50 16.22
CA VAL A 171 16.50 -8.89 16.69
C VAL A 171 15.82 -8.08 15.58
N PRO A 172 16.54 -7.19 14.85
CA PRO A 172 16.02 -6.55 13.64
C PRO A 172 15.54 -7.56 12.59
N LEU A 173 16.30 -8.62 12.29
CA LEU A 173 15.88 -9.61 11.30
C LEU A 173 14.59 -10.33 11.70
N LEU A 174 14.41 -10.65 12.99
CA LEU A 174 13.18 -11.27 13.48
C LEU A 174 11.98 -10.31 13.37
N PHE A 175 12.17 -9.04 13.76
CA PHE A 175 11.16 -8.00 13.61
C PHE A 175 10.80 -7.77 12.13
N SER A 176 11.80 -7.79 11.25
CA SER A 176 11.63 -7.66 9.80
C SER A 176 10.79 -8.81 9.24
N GLY A 177 11.12 -10.06 9.61
CA GLY A 177 10.35 -11.25 9.21
C GLY A 177 8.90 -11.22 9.72
N GLY A 178 8.68 -10.76 10.96
CA GLY A 178 7.33 -10.59 11.51
C GLY A 178 6.50 -9.54 10.76
N THR A 179 7.13 -8.43 10.35
CA THR A 179 6.48 -7.38 9.56
C THR A 179 6.05 -7.91 8.19
N PHE A 180 6.93 -8.64 7.50
CA PHE A 180 6.59 -9.28 6.23
C PHE A 180 5.41 -10.26 6.38
N LEU A 181 5.43 -11.10 7.42
CA LEU A 181 4.34 -12.04 7.70
C LEU A 181 3.02 -11.32 7.98
N TYR A 182 3.03 -10.23 8.74
CA TYR A 182 1.85 -9.40 8.98
C TYR A 182 1.29 -8.80 7.68
N VAL A 183 2.14 -8.21 6.84
CA VAL A 183 1.72 -7.66 5.54
C VAL A 183 1.13 -8.76 4.65
N ALA A 184 1.78 -9.92 4.58
CA ALA A 184 1.34 -11.05 3.75
C ALA A 184 0.04 -11.70 4.23
N THR A 185 -0.20 -11.77 5.54
CA THR A 185 -1.37 -12.48 6.11
C THR A 185 -2.54 -11.56 6.39
N VAL A 186 -2.31 -10.35 6.89
CA VAL A 186 -3.37 -9.43 7.33
C VAL A 186 -3.73 -8.45 6.22
N LEU A 187 -2.75 -7.75 5.65
CA LEU A 187 -3.01 -6.68 4.68
C LEU A 187 -3.38 -7.20 3.29
N GLN A 188 -2.83 -8.33 2.86
CA GLN A 188 -3.25 -8.95 1.60
C GLN A 188 -4.62 -9.63 1.71
N HIS A 189 -4.91 -10.30 2.84
CA HIS A 189 -6.20 -10.99 3.04
C HIS A 189 -7.39 -10.04 3.15
N THR A 190 -7.17 -8.87 3.76
CA THR A 190 -8.20 -7.82 3.86
C THR A 190 -8.49 -7.16 2.50
N ALA A 191 -7.51 -7.12 1.59
CA ALA A 191 -7.70 -6.56 0.26
C ALA A 191 -8.56 -7.43 -0.66
N GLU A 192 -8.55 -8.76 -0.50
CA GLU A 192 -9.33 -9.71 -1.32
C GLU A 192 -10.83 -9.78 -0.94
N ARG A 193 -11.26 -9.12 0.13
CA ARG A 193 -12.68 -9.09 0.56
C ARG A 193 -13.53 -7.98 -0.06
N ALA A 194 -13.00 -7.20 -0.98
CA ALA A 194 -13.78 -6.17 -1.67
C ALA A 194 -14.73 -6.80 -2.71
N PRO A 195 -16.00 -6.37 -2.79
CA PRO A 195 -17.01 -7.00 -3.62
C PRO A 195 -16.87 -6.55 -5.08
N GLU A 196 -16.03 -7.24 -5.86
CA GLU A 196 -16.07 -7.21 -7.33
C GLU A 196 -16.54 -8.59 -7.84
N PRO A 197 -17.44 -8.65 -8.84
CA PRO A 197 -17.99 -9.89 -9.36
C PRO A 197 -16.88 -10.62 -10.13
N SER A 198 -16.27 -11.58 -9.46
CA SER A 198 -15.13 -12.34 -9.95
C SER A 198 -15.58 -13.33 -11.03
N LEU A 199 -15.06 -13.16 -12.25
CA LEU A 199 -14.93 -14.29 -13.16
C LEU A 199 -14.11 -15.38 -12.46
N ALA A 200 -14.75 -16.53 -12.29
CA ALA A 200 -14.31 -17.65 -11.50
C ALA A 200 -12.88 -18.11 -11.85
N THR A 201 -11.97 -17.96 -10.91
CA THR A 201 -10.83 -18.87 -10.74
C THR A 201 -10.89 -19.34 -9.30
N GLY A 202 -11.05 -20.65 -9.09
CA GLY A 202 -11.28 -21.26 -7.78
C GLY A 202 -10.28 -20.75 -6.75
N GLY A 203 -10.77 -19.96 -5.79
CA GLY A 203 -9.95 -19.36 -4.75
C GLY A 203 -9.35 -20.44 -3.85
N ILE A 204 -8.03 -20.39 -3.68
CA ILE A 204 -7.31 -21.29 -2.77
C ILE A 204 -7.83 -21.05 -1.35
N ASN A 205 -8.26 -22.11 -0.66
CA ASN A 205 -8.76 -22.03 0.72
C ASN A 205 -7.74 -21.33 1.64
N LYS A 206 -8.20 -20.49 2.58
CA LYS A 206 -7.31 -19.75 3.52
C LYS A 206 -6.30 -20.65 4.21
N VAL A 207 -6.76 -21.83 4.63
CA VAL A 207 -5.92 -22.86 5.25
C VAL A 207 -4.85 -23.36 4.29
N VAL A 208 -5.23 -23.63 3.03
CA VAL A 208 -4.28 -24.10 1.99
C VAL A 208 -3.25 -23.02 1.68
N ARG A 209 -3.66 -21.74 1.59
CA ARG A 209 -2.73 -20.61 1.42
C ARG A 209 -1.75 -20.50 2.59
N SER A 210 -2.22 -20.60 3.83
CA SER A 210 -1.35 -20.61 5.02
C SER A 210 -0.40 -21.81 5.03
N VAL A 211 -0.88 -23.01 4.67
CA VAL A 211 -0.04 -24.21 4.58
C VAL A 211 1.05 -24.04 3.51
N ILE A 212 0.71 -23.52 2.33
CA ILE A 212 1.68 -23.23 1.27
C ILE A 212 2.75 -22.24 1.74
N LEU A 213 2.37 -21.18 2.47
CA LEU A 213 3.33 -20.23 3.05
C LEU A 213 4.26 -20.89 4.06
N VAL A 214 3.71 -21.71 4.97
CA VAL A 214 4.50 -22.43 5.97
C VAL A 214 5.47 -23.40 5.30
N VAL A 215 5.02 -24.19 4.33
CA VAL A 215 5.88 -25.10 3.56
C VAL A 215 6.97 -24.33 2.82
N GLY A 216 6.63 -23.21 2.19
CA GLY A 216 7.59 -22.33 1.53
C GLY A 216 8.63 -21.72 2.48
N MET A 217 8.29 -21.49 3.75
CA MET A 217 9.23 -20.98 4.75
C MET A 217 10.33 -22.00 5.11
N PHE A 218 10.06 -23.30 4.97
CA PHE A 218 11.06 -24.35 5.17
C PHE A 218 11.91 -24.61 3.92
N PHE A 219 11.52 -24.09 2.75
CA PHE A 219 12.26 -24.28 1.50
C PHE A 219 13.74 -23.84 1.57
N PRO A 220 14.09 -22.67 2.15
CA PRO A 220 15.50 -22.28 2.31
C PRO A 220 16.30 -23.25 3.17
N LEU A 221 15.68 -23.92 4.16
CA LEU A 221 16.35 -24.94 4.97
C LEU A 221 16.65 -26.19 4.14
N VAL A 222 15.72 -26.62 3.28
CA VAL A 222 15.95 -27.74 2.36
C VAL A 222 17.09 -27.42 1.39
N VAL A 223 17.09 -26.22 0.80
CA VAL A 223 18.20 -25.76 -0.07
C VAL A 223 19.51 -25.71 0.71
N SER A 224 19.51 -25.20 1.95
CA SER A 224 20.70 -25.15 2.80
C SER A 224 21.25 -26.54 3.13
N GLN A 225 20.40 -27.55 3.33
CA GLN A 225 20.83 -28.94 3.58
C GLN A 225 21.39 -29.60 2.31
N LEU A 226 20.82 -29.29 1.14
CA LEU A 226 21.29 -29.77 -0.17
C LEU A 226 22.65 -29.16 -0.56
N VAL A 227 22.87 -27.89 -0.24
CA VAL A 227 24.12 -27.17 -0.54
C VAL A 227 25.18 -27.37 0.55
N GLY A 228 24.78 -27.62 1.80
CA GLY A 228 25.64 -27.68 2.99
C GLY A 228 26.49 -28.94 3.19
N HIS A 229 26.64 -29.83 2.20
CA HIS A 229 27.51 -31.01 2.30
C HIS A 229 28.92 -30.81 1.69
N GLY A 230 29.34 -29.57 1.46
CA GLY A 230 30.71 -29.23 1.09
C GLY A 230 31.25 -28.12 1.96
N HIS A 231 32.15 -28.49 2.88
CA HIS A 231 32.96 -27.67 3.82
C HIS A 231 32.41 -27.48 5.23
#